data_AF-A0A3C1FEY5-F1
#
_entry.id   AF-A0A3C1FEY5-F1
#
_cell.length_a   1.000
_cell.length_b   1.000
_cell.length_c   1.000
_cell.angle_alpha   90.00
_cell.angle_beta   90.00
_cell.angle_gamma   90.00
#
_symmetry.space_group_name_H-M   'P 1'
#
loop_
_entity.id
_entity.type
_entity.pdbx_description
1 polymer ?
#
loop_
_entity_poly.entity_id
_entity_poly.type
_entity_poly.pdbx_seq_one_letter_code
_entity_poly.pdbx_strand_id
1 'polypeptide(L)' 'ARWFGLSTDQILAVTVIAALPTAQNIFVIASRYRVGYRLSRDAIFISTLASIPVIIAASTWLR' A
#
# COMPACT_ATOMS: atom_id res chain seq x y z
N ALA A 1 2.09 12.14 10.92
CA ALA A 1 1.84 13.11 9.83
C ALA A 1 1.51 14.50 10.39
N ARG A 2 0.45 14.69 11.20
CA ARG A 2 0.17 15.97 11.88
C ARG A 2 1.32 16.50 12.75
N TRP A 3 2.03 15.60 13.44
CA TRP A 3 3.22 15.92 14.23
C TRP A 3 4.43 16.41 13.40
N PHE A 4 4.41 16.23 12.08
CA PHE A 4 5.44 16.71 11.15
C PHE A 4 5.07 18.06 10.51
N GLY A 5 3.99 18.72 10.95
CA GLY A 5 3.58 20.02 10.41
C GLY A 5 3.02 19.98 8.98
N LEU A 6 2.65 18.79 8.47
CA LEU A 6 2.12 18.63 7.11
C LEU A 6 0.70 19.20 6.99
N SER A 7 0.42 19.89 5.88
CA SER A 7 -0.94 20.34 5.54
C SER A 7 -1.85 19.14 5.23
N THR A 8 -3.17 19.32 5.33
CA THR A 8 -4.14 18.23 5.10
C THR A 8 -3.94 17.53 3.74
N ASP A 9 -3.68 18.29 2.68
CA ASP A 9 -3.40 17.76 1.34
C ASP A 9 -2.12 16.91 1.29
N GLN A 10 -1.08 17.33 2.02
CA GLN A 10 0.17 16.57 2.11
C GLN A 10 -0.01 15.28 2.91
N ILE A 11 -0.83 15.31 3.98
CA ILE A 11 -1.17 14.10 4.73
C ILE A 11 -1.93 13.13 3.84
N LEU A 12 -2.91 13.61 3.06
CA LEU A 12 -3.63 12.79 2.10
C LEU A 12 -2.69 12.17 1.06
N ALA A 13 -1.81 12.96 0.45
CA ALA A 13 -0.85 12.47 -0.54
C ALA A 13 0.04 11.35 0.02
N VAL A 14 0.60 11.53 1.21
CA VAL A 14 1.44 10.52 1.87
C VAL A 14 0.63 9.27 2.21
N THR A 15 -0.59 9.41 2.73
CA THR A 15 -1.46 8.28 3.05
C THR A 15 -1.84 7.48 1.82
N VAL A 16 -2.17 8.14 0.70
CA VAL A 16 -2.49 7.47 -0.58
C VAL A 16 -1.28 6.71 -1.11
N ILE A 17 -0.09 7.31 -1.10
CA ILE A 17 1.15 6.66 -1.54
C ILE A 17 1.46 5.43 -0.67
N ALA A 18 1.27 5.53 0.65
CA ALA A 18 1.49 4.42 1.57
C ALA A 18 0.44 3.30 1.42
N ALA A 19 -0.75 3.62 0.93
CA ALA A 19 -1.82 2.65 0.68
C ALA A 19 -1.66 1.88 -0.64
N LEU A 20 -0.69 2.25 -1.47
CA LEU A 20 -0.41 1.55 -2.74
C LEU A 20 -0.06 0.08 -2.48
N PRO A 21 -0.42 -0.81 -3.42
CA PRO A 21 -0.20 -2.24 -3.26
C PRO A 21 1.28 -2.62 -3.17
N THR A 22 1.52 -3.80 -2.60
CA THR A 22 2.87 -4.39 -2.52
C THR A 22 3.47 -4.52 -3.93
N ALA A 23 4.74 -4.14 -4.08
CA ALA A 23 5.42 -4.19 -5.37
C ALA A 23 5.49 -5.62 -5.94
N GLN A 24 5.12 -5.78 -7.21
CA GLN A 24 5.16 -7.08 -7.91
C GLN A 24 6.57 -7.70 -8.00
N ASN A 25 7.62 -6.89 -7.84
CA ASN A 25 9.01 -7.37 -7.84
C ASN A 25 9.30 -8.41 -6.75
N ILE A 26 8.56 -8.41 -5.65
CA ILE A 26 8.69 -9.41 -4.57
C ILE A 26 8.32 -10.81 -5.07
N PHE A 27 7.39 -10.93 -6.02
CA PHE A 27 7.06 -12.20 -6.66
C PHE A 27 8.21 -12.73 -7.52
N VAL A 28 8.90 -11.84 -8.25
CA VAL A 28 10.08 -12.20 -9.07
C VAL A 28 11.26 -12.65 -8.20
N ILE A 29 11.48 -11.99 -7.06
CA ILE A 29 12.49 -12.41 -6.07
C ILE A 29 12.10 -13.78 -5.50
N ALA A 30 10.86 -13.95 -5.06
CA ALA A 30 10.37 -15.20 -4.49
C ALA A 30 10.44 -16.38 -5.47
N SER A 31 10.13 -16.16 -6.75
CA SER A 31 10.25 -17.19 -7.79
C SER A 31 11.70 -17.53 -8.12
N ARG A 32 12.59 -16.54 -8.18
CA ARG A 32 14.02 -16.73 -8.40
C ARG A 32 14.68 -17.55 -7.28
N TYR A 33 14.40 -17.21 -6.03
CA TYR A 33 15.00 -17.88 -4.87
C TYR A 33 14.18 -19.08 -4.37
N ARG A 34 13.04 -19.39 -5.00
CA ARG A 34 12.13 -20.50 -4.65
C ARG A 34 11.68 -20.49 -3.18
N VAL A 35 11.54 -19.31 -2.60
CA VAL A 35 11.13 -19.10 -1.20
C VAL A 35 9.98 -18.10 -1.17
N GLY A 36 8.98 -18.35 -0.33
CA GLY A 36 7.93 -17.36 -0.05
C GLY A 36 6.92 -17.12 -1.18
N TYR A 37 6.85 -17.98 -2.21
CA TYR A 37 5.95 -17.78 -3.37
C TYR A 37 4.48 -17.54 -3.00
N ARG A 38 3.92 -18.38 -2.11
CA ARG A 38 2.53 -18.23 -1.63
C ARG A 38 2.33 -16.91 -0.89
N LEU A 39 3.25 -16.59 0.02
CA LEU A 39 3.22 -15.34 0.77
C LEU A 39 3.29 -14.12 -0.15
N SER A 40 4.20 -14.10 -1.12
CA SER A 40 4.34 -13.01 -2.09
C SER A 40 3.06 -12.81 -2.91
N ARG A 41 2.48 -13.89 -3.42
CA ARG A 41 1.24 -13.83 -4.20
C ARG A 41 0.06 -13.34 -3.36
N ASP A 42 -0.11 -13.91 -2.17
CA ASP A 42 -1.25 -13.61 -1.30
C ASP A 42 -1.13 -12.18 -0.75
N ALA A 43 0.08 -11.72 -0.42
CA ALA A 43 0.32 -10.33 -0.01
C ALA A 43 0.02 -9.32 -1.13
N ILE A 44 0.43 -9.60 -2.37
CA ILE A 44 0.13 -8.74 -3.53
C ILE A 44 -1.38 -8.68 -3.75
N PHE A 45 -2.07 -9.83 -3.74
CA PHE A 45 -3.51 -9.90 -3.96
C PHE A 45 -4.29 -9.15 -2.86
N ILE A 46 -3.99 -9.45 -1.59
CA ILE A 46 -4.65 -8.82 -0.44
C ILE A 46 -4.39 -7.32 -0.42
N SER A 47 -3.14 -6.87 -0.62
CA SER A 47 -2.82 -5.44 -0.62
C SER A 47 -3.42 -4.69 -1.81
N THR A 48 -3.61 -5.34 -2.96
CA THR A 48 -4.31 -4.74 -4.11
C THR A 48 -5.77 -4.50 -3.78
N LEU A 49 -6.46 -5.52 -3.27
CA LEU A 49 -7.86 -5.40 -2.86
C LEU A 49 -8.04 -4.43 -1.69
N ALA A 50 -7.08 -4.37 -0.76
CA ALA A 50 -7.12 -3.46 0.38
C ALA A 50 -6.79 -2.01 0.00
N SER A 51 -5.99 -1.76 -1.05
CA SER A 51 -5.61 -0.40 -1.43
C SER A 51 -6.81 0.49 -1.75
N ILE A 52 -7.78 -0.04 -2.52
CA ILE A 52 -8.98 0.69 -2.93
C ILE A 52 -9.80 1.18 -1.73
N PRO A 53 -10.28 0.33 -0.80
CA PRO A 53 -11.05 0.78 0.35
C PRO A 53 -10.23 1.67 1.29
N VAL A 54 -8.92 1.45 1.44
CA VAL A 54 -8.05 2.29 2.28
C VAL A 54 -7.92 3.70 1.68
N ILE A 55 -7.71 3.82 0.37
CA ILE A 55 -7.61 5.10 -0.32
C ILE A 55 -8.95 5.87 -0.23
N ILE A 56 -10.07 5.18 -0.43
CA ILE A 56 -11.41 5.77 -0.28
C ILE A 56 -11.61 6.26 1.16
N ALA A 57 -11.34 5.41 2.15
CA ALA A 57 -11.45 5.78 3.55
C ALA A 57 -10.59 6.99 3.89
N ALA A 58 -9.32 7.00 3.46
CA ALA A 58 -8.40 8.13 3.66
C ALA A 58 -8.93 9.41 3.01
N SER A 59 -9.39 9.34 1.76
CA SER A 59 -9.98 10.50 1.07
C SER A 59 -11.26 11.01 1.71
N THR A 60 -12.05 10.15 2.37
CA THR A 60 -13.27 10.58 3.08
C THR A 60 -12.98 11.17 4.46
N TRP A 61 -11.94 10.69 5.14
CA TRP A 61 -11.56 11.12 6.49
C TRP A 61 -10.71 12.39 6.52
N LEU A 62 -9.89 12.61 5.49
CA LEU A 62 -8.98 13.75 5.37
C LEU A 62 -9.58 14.90 4.55
N ARG A 63 -10.84 14.78 4.11
CA ARG A 63 -11.59 15.87 3.49
C ARG A 63 -12.13 16.83 4.55
#